data_AF-A0A1Q7W1I8-F1
#
_entry.id   AF-A0A1Q7W1I8-F1
#
_cell.length_a   1.000
_cell.length_b   1.000
_cell.length_c   1.000
_cell.angle_alpha   90.00
_cell.angle_beta   90.00
_cell.angle_gamma   90.00
#
_symmetry.space_group_name_H-M   'P 1'
#
loop_
_entity.id
_entity.type
_entity.pdbx_description
1 polymer ?
#
loop_
_entity_poly.entity_id
_entity_poly.type
_entity_poly.pdbx_seq_one_letter_code
_entity_poly.pdbx_strand_id
1 'polypeptide(L)'
;MHMVIGGGGTSVPSNALFVEPAACRVITGVGPAGANGKRPPSYVQESAPWSAFRDKEHSYGFAAFAVDPGTRPGGPTTMTVTYYAVGGPFGALTAVDRFTLVRPRRGHH
;
A
#
# COMPACT_ATOMS: atom_id res chain seq x y z
N MET A 1 3.51 2.04 10.19
CA MET A 1 2.74 2.46 9.01
C MET A 1 3.41 1.83 7.80
N HIS A 2 2.63 1.22 6.91
CA HIS A 2 3.15 0.58 5.70
C HIS A 2 2.41 1.18 4.51
N MET A 3 3.14 1.46 3.44
CA MET A 3 2.59 1.83 2.15
C MET A 3 2.94 0.74 1.14
N VAL A 4 1.94 0.27 0.42
CA VAL A 4 2.11 -0.71 -0.66
C VAL A 4 1.66 -0.05 -1.95
N ILE A 5 2.52 -0.06 -2.97
CA ILE A 5 2.23 0.49 -4.30
C ILE A 5 2.56 -0.59 -5.33
N GLY A 6 1.63 -0.85 -6.24
CA GLY A 6 1.77 -1.82 -7.31
C GLY A 6 0.73 -2.93 -7.25
N GLY A 7 0.25 -3.37 -8.42
CA GLY A 7 -0.82 -4.36 -8.57
C GLY A 7 -0.40 -5.83 -8.44
N GLY A 8 0.88 -6.11 -8.19
CA GLY A 8 1.43 -7.46 -8.03
C GLY A 8 1.44 -8.31 -9.30
N GLY A 9 2.62 -8.59 -9.84
CA GLY A 9 2.95 -9.73 -10.74
C GLY A 9 2.20 -9.90 -12.07
N THR A 10 1.13 -9.14 -12.35
CA THR A 10 0.32 -9.25 -13.56
C THR A 10 0.32 -7.92 -14.31
N SER A 11 0.30 -7.97 -15.64
CA SER A 11 0.28 -6.77 -16.50
C SER A 11 -1.12 -6.14 -16.63
N VAL A 12 -2.15 -6.85 -16.19
CA VAL A 12 -3.54 -6.42 -16.25
C VAL A 12 -3.94 -5.69 -14.95
N PRO A 13 -4.64 -4.54 -15.03
CA PRO A 13 -5.14 -3.86 -13.86
C PRO A 13 -6.03 -4.73 -12.97
N SER A 14 -5.74 -4.75 -11.67
CA SER A 14 -6.53 -5.47 -10.64
C SER A 14 -7.12 -4.52 -9.59
N ASN A 15 -6.93 -3.21 -9.73
CA ASN A 15 -7.37 -2.19 -8.77
C ASN A 15 -8.90 -2.08 -8.64
N ALA A 16 -9.66 -2.57 -9.62
CA ALA A 16 -11.12 -2.66 -9.53
C ALA A 16 -11.62 -3.87 -8.70
N LEU A 17 -10.73 -4.80 -8.33
CA LEU A 17 -11.10 -6.07 -7.68
C LEU A 17 -11.09 -6.00 -6.14
N PHE A 18 -10.91 -4.82 -5.55
CA PHE A 18 -10.91 -4.65 -4.10
C PHE A 18 -12.32 -4.84 -3.52
N VAL A 19 -12.40 -5.69 -2.49
CA VAL A 19 -13.63 -5.99 -1.72
C VAL A 19 -14.08 -4.75 -0.93
N GLU A 20 -15.40 -4.52 -0.82
CA GLU A 20 -15.98 -3.54 0.11
C GLU A 20 -16.94 -4.18 1.12
N PRO A 21 -16.86 -3.82 2.42
CA PRO A 21 -15.85 -2.96 3.05
C PRO A 21 -14.43 -3.57 2.98
N ALA A 22 -13.40 -2.79 3.35
CA ALA A 22 -12.01 -3.24 3.33
C ALA A 22 -11.84 -4.62 4.00
N ALA A 23 -11.38 -5.60 3.22
CA ALA A 23 -11.16 -6.98 3.65
C ALA A 23 -9.98 -7.59 2.90
N CYS A 24 -9.40 -8.65 3.48
CA CYS A 24 -8.36 -9.43 2.84
C CYS A 24 -8.65 -10.94 2.90
N ARG A 25 -8.04 -11.70 1.99
CA ARG A 25 -8.07 -13.17 1.99
C ARG A 25 -6.75 -13.70 2.50
N VAL A 26 -6.76 -14.32 3.67
CA VAL A 26 -5.59 -14.91 4.31
C VAL A 26 -5.56 -16.40 3.99
N ILE A 27 -4.42 -16.90 3.50
CA ILE A 27 -4.20 -18.34 3.39
C ILE A 27 -3.86 -18.86 4.78
N THR A 28 -4.73 -19.69 5.35
CA THR A 28 -4.55 -20.27 6.70
C THR A 28 -4.11 -21.73 6.66
N GLY A 29 -4.16 -22.35 5.48
CA GLY A 29 -3.74 -23.73 5.29
C GLY A 29 -3.79 -24.13 3.82
N VAL A 30 -3.47 -25.39 3.57
CA VAL A 30 -3.49 -25.99 2.23
C VAL A 30 -4.10 -27.39 2.28
N GLY A 31 -4.81 -27.77 1.23
CA GLY A 31 -5.36 -29.11 1.07
C GLY A 31 -4.30 -30.18 0.70
N PRO A 32 -4.75 -31.42 0.46
CA PRO A 32 -3.89 -32.47 -0.09
C PRO A 32 -3.35 -32.07 -1.49
N ALA A 33 -2.23 -32.64 -1.88
CA ALA A 33 -1.67 -32.41 -3.22
C ALA A 33 -2.56 -33.10 -4.28
N GLY A 34 -2.93 -32.37 -5.32
CA GLY A 34 -3.63 -32.91 -6.48
C GLY A 34 -2.69 -33.68 -7.42
N ALA A 35 -3.26 -34.22 -8.51
CA ALA A 35 -2.50 -35.00 -9.51
C ALA A 35 -1.35 -34.21 -10.17
N ASN A 36 -1.42 -32.88 -10.18
CA ASN A 36 -0.37 -31.99 -10.67
C ASN A 36 0.63 -31.55 -9.56
N GLY A 37 0.58 -32.16 -8.38
CA GLY A 37 1.41 -31.82 -7.21
C GLY A 37 1.02 -30.52 -6.51
N LYS A 38 0.07 -29.74 -7.03
CA LYS A 38 -0.35 -28.47 -6.43
C LYS A 38 -1.32 -28.71 -5.28
N ARG A 39 -1.19 -27.94 -4.22
CA ARG A 39 -2.10 -27.97 -3.07
C ARG A 39 -3.04 -26.77 -3.15
N PRO A 40 -4.37 -26.97 -3.08
CA PRO A 40 -5.31 -25.87 -3.09
C PRO A 40 -5.20 -25.09 -1.77
N PRO A 41 -5.10 -23.74 -1.81
CA PRO A 41 -5.10 -22.92 -0.60
C PRO A 41 -6.48 -22.91 0.08
N SER A 42 -6.47 -22.96 1.41
CA SER A 42 -7.63 -22.66 2.24
C SER A 42 -7.58 -21.19 2.64
N TYR A 43 -8.66 -20.46 2.38
CA TYR A 43 -8.74 -19.03 2.67
C TYR A 43 -9.71 -18.74 3.80
N VAL A 44 -9.33 -17.81 4.67
CA VAL A 44 -10.24 -17.10 5.57
C VAL A 44 -10.31 -15.65 5.12
N GLN A 45 -11.51 -15.07 5.21
CA GLN A 45 -11.70 -13.65 5.00
C GLN A 45 -11.65 -12.91 6.34
N GLU A 46 -10.87 -11.84 6.39
CA GLU A 46 -10.81 -10.95 7.56
C GLU A 46 -11.14 -9.52 7.15
N SER A 47 -11.69 -8.74 8.09
CA SER A 47 -11.76 -7.29 7.95
C SER A 47 -10.35 -6.70 7.89
N ALA A 48 -10.12 -5.70 7.05
CA ALA A 48 -8.85 -5.03 6.88
C ALA A 48 -8.91 -3.56 7.35
N PRO A 49 -9.16 -3.27 8.65
CA PRO A 49 -9.21 -1.89 9.16
C PRO A 49 -7.85 -1.17 9.05
N TRP A 50 -6.77 -1.94 8.88
CA TRP A 50 -5.43 -1.45 8.62
C TRP A 50 -5.22 -0.91 7.20
N SER A 51 -6.16 -1.16 6.27
CA SER A 51 -6.13 -0.65 4.88
C SER A 51 -6.94 0.64 4.79
N ALA A 52 -6.30 1.77 5.06
CA ALA A 52 -6.96 3.07 5.14
C ALA A 52 -7.36 3.65 3.78
N PHE A 53 -6.55 3.44 2.74
CA PHE A 53 -6.78 3.98 1.40
C PHE A 53 -6.46 2.93 0.32
N ARG A 54 -7.28 2.90 -0.74
CA ARG A 54 -7.15 2.01 -1.90
C ARG A 54 -7.60 2.78 -3.14
N ASP A 55 -6.69 3.01 -4.09
CA ASP A 55 -7.05 3.62 -5.37
C ASP A 55 -7.70 2.59 -6.29
N LYS A 56 -9.00 2.75 -6.55
CA LYS A 56 -9.77 1.89 -7.46
C LYS A 56 -9.85 2.42 -8.88
N GLU A 57 -9.48 3.69 -9.07
CA GLU A 57 -9.67 4.42 -10.31
C GLU A 57 -8.39 4.39 -11.14
N HIS A 58 -7.24 4.65 -10.50
CA HIS A 58 -5.96 4.74 -11.20
C HIS A 58 -5.10 3.50 -10.95
N SER A 59 -4.76 2.81 -12.04
CA SER A 59 -3.95 1.58 -11.98
C SER A 59 -2.44 1.86 -11.91
N TYR A 60 -2.02 3.09 -12.18
CA TYR A 60 -0.62 3.48 -12.30
C TYR A 60 -0.34 4.77 -11.51
N GLY A 61 0.81 4.78 -10.84
CA GLY A 61 1.23 5.92 -10.03
C GLY A 61 2.56 5.69 -9.34
N PHE A 62 3.00 6.69 -8.58
CA PHE A 62 4.19 6.62 -7.73
C PHE A 62 3.98 7.44 -6.45
N ALA A 63 4.82 7.19 -5.44
CA ALA A 63 4.85 8.01 -4.23
C ALA A 63 6.03 8.96 -4.24
N ALA A 64 5.76 10.23 -3.94
CA ALA A 64 6.77 11.23 -3.65
C ALA A 64 6.91 11.40 -2.13
N PHE A 65 8.15 11.44 -1.64
CA PHE A 65 8.47 11.57 -0.22
C PHE A 65 9.20 12.89 0.01
N ALA A 66 8.59 13.78 0.79
CA ALA A 66 9.23 15.00 1.27
C ALA A 66 9.59 14.83 2.75
N VAL A 67 10.89 14.74 3.04
CA VAL A 67 11.41 14.49 4.39
C VAL A 67 11.94 15.79 4.99
N ASP A 68 11.45 16.15 6.17
CA ASP A 68 12.08 17.11 7.06
C ASP A 68 12.73 16.35 8.22
N PRO A 69 14.07 16.26 8.27
CA PRO A 69 14.78 15.55 9.32
C PRO A 69 14.70 16.22 10.70
N GLY A 70 14.22 17.47 10.78
CA GLY A 70 14.23 18.30 11.97
C GLY A 70 15.64 18.81 12.33
N THR A 71 15.71 19.84 13.16
CA THR A 71 16.97 20.54 13.49
C THR A 71 17.51 20.28 14.90
N ARG A 72 16.71 19.68 15.79
CA ARG A 72 17.07 19.49 17.22
C ARG A 72 17.14 18.01 17.60
N PRO A 73 18.11 17.58 18.44
CA PRO A 73 18.07 16.27 19.08
C PRO A 73 16.75 16.08 19.85
N GLY A 74 16.14 14.89 19.76
CA GLY A 74 14.82 14.61 20.33
C GLY A 74 13.63 15.31 19.64
N GLY A 75 13.88 16.23 18.70
CA GLY A 75 12.83 16.88 17.90
C GLY A 75 12.19 15.94 16.86
N PRO A 76 11.08 16.34 16.23
CA PRO A 76 10.41 15.50 15.25
C PRO A 76 11.22 15.40 13.95
N THR A 77 11.26 14.21 13.38
CA THR A 77 11.45 13.99 11.94
C THR A 77 10.06 13.80 11.34
N THR A 78 9.77 14.53 10.26
CA THR A 78 8.51 14.41 9.54
C THR A 78 8.76 13.96 8.10
N MET A 79 7.84 13.17 7.56
CA MET A 79 7.86 12.76 6.16
C MET A 79 6.45 12.88 5.61
N THR A 80 6.27 13.80 4.66
CA THR A 80 5.02 13.90 3.92
C THR A 80 5.11 13.03 2.68
N VAL A 81 4.16 12.12 2.54
CA VAL A 81 4.04 11.23 1.39
C VAL A 81 2.87 11.70 0.54
N THR A 82 3.05 11.79 -0.77
CA THR A 82 1.97 12.04 -1.72
C THR A 82 1.97 10.97 -2.78
N TYR A 83 0.84 10.28 -2.92
CA TYR A 83 0.61 9.34 -3.99
C TYR A 83 0.06 10.09 -5.21
N TYR A 84 0.76 9.97 -6.34
CA TYR A 84 0.35 10.54 -7.61
C TYR A 84 -0.10 9.44 -8.55
N ALA A 85 -1.30 9.58 -9.11
CA ALA A 85 -1.71 8.83 -10.28
C ALA A 85 -1.10 9.44 -11.55
N VAL A 86 -0.79 8.58 -12.53
CA VAL A 86 -0.34 8.96 -13.87
C VAL A 86 -1.40 8.53 -14.86
N GLY A 87 -2.01 9.48 -15.57
CA GLY A 87 -3.11 9.14 -16.48
C GLY A 87 -3.42 10.14 -17.59
N GLY A 88 -2.99 11.40 -17.48
CA GLY A 88 -3.26 12.40 -18.52
C GLY A 88 -2.20 12.43 -19.63
N PRO A 89 -2.46 13.18 -20.73
CA PRO A 89 -1.50 13.42 -21.79
C PRO A 89 -0.15 13.86 -21.24
N PHE A 90 0.94 13.40 -21.86
CA PHE A 90 2.32 13.72 -21.45
C PHE A 90 2.68 13.34 -20.00
N GLY A 91 1.96 12.39 -19.39
CA GLY A 91 2.25 11.93 -18.03
C GLY A 91 1.76 12.89 -16.96
N ALA A 92 0.64 13.56 -17.20
CA ALA A 92 0.04 14.45 -16.21
C ALA A 92 -0.23 13.70 -14.88
N LEU A 93 0.06 14.41 -13.79
CA LEU A 93 0.04 13.88 -12.43
C LEU A 93 -1.17 14.39 -11.66
N THR A 94 -1.89 13.47 -11.02
CA THR A 94 -3.00 13.79 -10.11
C THR A 94 -2.61 13.35 -8.70
N ALA A 95 -2.61 14.26 -7.73
CA ALA A 95 -2.43 13.89 -6.33
C ALA A 95 -3.69 13.18 -5.82
N VAL A 96 -3.55 11.91 -5.44
CA VAL A 96 -4.67 11.04 -5.06
C VAL A 96 -4.78 10.90 -3.54
N ASP A 97 -3.67 10.72 -2.84
CA ASP A 97 -3.63 10.63 -1.38
C ASP A 97 -2.41 11.35 -0.82
N ARG A 98 -2.53 11.89 0.40
CA ARG A 98 -1.46 12.59 1.10
C ARG A 98 -1.57 12.39 2.60
N PHE A 99 -0.49 11.89 3.20
CA PHE A 99 -0.38 11.71 4.64
C PHE A 99 1.01 12.08 5.15
N THR A 100 1.10 12.38 6.45
CA THR A 100 2.35 12.75 7.11
C THR A 100 2.69 11.74 8.19
N LEU A 101 3.92 11.24 8.14
CA LEU A 101 4.51 10.41 9.18
C LEU A 101 5.38 11.30 10.07
N VAL A 102 5.22 11.16 11.38
CA VAL A 102 6.00 11.89 12.37
C VAL A 102 6.64 10.89 13.33
N ARG A 103 7.94 11.03 13.55
CA ARG A 103 8.68 10.21 14.52
C ARG A 103 9.64 11.10 15.31
N PRO A 104 9.78 10.90 16.63
CA PRO A 104 10.85 11.55 17.39
C PRO A 104 12.24 11.13 16.88
N ARG A 105 13.17 12.09 16.72
CA ARG A 105 14.60 11.77 16.56
C ARG A 105 15.09 11.05 17.80
N ARG A 106 16.05 10.14 17.63
CA ARG A 106 16.83 9.62 18.77
C ARG A 106 17.47 10.80 19.49
N GLY A 107 17.21 10.93 20.79
CA GLY A 107 17.99 11.79 21.67
C GLY A 107 19.36 11.14 21.92
N HIS A 108 20.38 11.95 22.16
CA HIS A 108 21.57 11.44 22.83
C HIS A 108 21.15 11.09 24.27
N HIS A 109 21.42 9.84 24.66
CA HIS A 109 21.14 9.32 25.99
C HIS A 109 22.27 9.67 26.94
#